data_AF-Q16RJ8-F1
#
_entry.id   AF-Q16RJ8-F1
#
_cell.length_a   1.000
_cell.length_b   1.000
_cell.length_c   1.000
_cell.angle_alpha   90.00
_cell.angle_beta   90.00
_cell.angle_gamma   90.00
#
_symmetry.space_group_name_H-M   'P 1'
#
loop_
_entity.id
_entity.type
_entity.pdbx_description
1 polymer ?
#
loop_
_entity_poly.entity_id
_entity_poly.type
_entity_poly.pdbx_seq_one_letter_code
_entity_poly.pdbx_strand_id
1 'polypeptide(L)'
;MAETPSESGAPQGLNAMREPPLDEIPASNVRSSLAELETQASQVLNRLEYVKVALEQHQQNAMFPQMPVSPGFLQPDKKPSAEVLTSLETLISQLDIDEETDFVLPPLDDSSQLAAVSHSIGAYLSALDRQHLSRIVSKIVSDTNRWLSHLFRYMDCSTSYYRDSAECILHAVRLAIATRFPESMENRLAQLQNATLYISETSSLFALQNTCRYVGLPAANIRVVPCNTLFGVRGTMDASELQKLLATDVEAGRIPLFLIADLGSSICGEVDNLTVLRQVCSLNNMWLHCQGHCLAALAITKGTLTGIKAIPDSMTLNLGNWLGITGVPCVLMHRQVPVNVLTLFDVDPILSNRLTAIGLWTIMQTMGADAISERIFMAFDSCRHIHEVLSRIEGIRILVSRSFFLPSISSQKQTRFHIGILFETAVPVVVFQFDGSSGQNGVSVDQTSASNDAVKADDLQRNESDTKDVPNDPVSKSIEKISNASYYDRLNGWLGQILLRDCSQLNLEIINHPVYGTCIRYSPFAPGYGELLPLTEVIENVAQFVEAQIEILMATVKHKSRFNKLVEESPVLRLIELNDWAGLGSVHYVPEGWETLLTDQAKTELNRLNTALVDMLKAHDGAFSLGEGSDGLICVR
;
A
#
# COMPACT_ATOMS: atom_id res chain seq x y z
N MET A 1 53.26 77.79 -31.09
CA MET A 1 54.09 76.99 -32.03
C MET A 1 54.91 76.06 -31.16
N ALA A 2 54.64 74.76 -31.04
CA ALA A 2 54.56 73.68 -32.03
C ALA A 2 55.67 72.66 -31.66
N GLU A 3 55.21 71.46 -31.28
CA GLU A 3 55.75 70.10 -31.42
C GLU A 3 57.27 69.78 -31.49
N THR A 4 57.69 68.90 -30.55
CA THR A 4 58.46 67.62 -30.62
C THR A 4 59.42 67.30 -31.79
N PRO A 5 60.50 66.49 -31.57
CA PRO A 5 60.40 65.02 -31.74
C PRO A 5 61.32 64.11 -30.86
N SER A 6 60.88 62.84 -30.69
CA SER A 6 61.58 61.50 -30.69
C SER A 6 63.04 61.35 -30.19
N GLU A 7 63.55 60.25 -29.60
CA GLU A 7 63.21 58.83 -29.46
C GLU A 7 64.27 58.17 -28.53
N SER A 8 63.96 57.09 -27.78
CA SER A 8 64.83 55.89 -27.66
C SER A 8 64.32 54.86 -26.62
N GLY A 9 64.24 53.58 -27.04
CA GLY A 9 64.45 52.40 -26.17
C GLY A 9 63.26 51.47 -25.88
N ALA A 10 63.13 50.38 -26.65
CA ALA A 10 62.26 49.20 -26.40
C ALA A 10 62.88 48.22 -25.36
N PRO A 11 62.34 47.00 -25.04
CA PRO A 11 61.07 46.33 -25.40
C PRO A 11 60.31 45.60 -24.25
N GLN A 12 59.13 45.11 -24.65
CA GLN A 12 58.15 44.14 -24.12
C GLN A 12 58.52 43.07 -23.06
N GLY A 13 57.54 42.73 -22.21
CA GLY A 13 57.29 41.34 -21.78
C GLY A 13 56.63 41.15 -20.40
N LEU A 14 55.32 40.82 -20.40
CA LEU A 14 54.57 39.87 -19.53
C LEU A 14 53.15 40.36 -19.21
N ASN A 15 52.20 39.90 -20.02
CA ASN A 15 50.76 40.01 -19.78
C ASN A 15 50.35 39.13 -18.59
N ALA A 16 49.77 39.74 -17.55
CA ALA A 16 48.97 39.03 -16.57
C ALA A 16 47.60 38.71 -17.19
N MET A 17 47.27 37.43 -17.34
CA MET A 17 45.91 36.99 -17.68
C MET A 17 44.96 37.37 -16.54
N ARG A 18 44.02 38.27 -16.81
CA ARG A 18 42.84 38.51 -15.98
C ARG A 18 41.87 37.33 -16.19
N GLU A 19 41.49 36.66 -15.10
CA GLU A 19 40.32 35.77 -15.10
C GLU A 19 39.06 36.56 -15.50
N PRO A 20 38.13 35.98 -16.28
CA PRO A 20 36.89 36.66 -16.65
C PRO A 20 35.99 36.77 -15.41
N PRO A 21 35.19 37.85 -15.29
CA PRO A 21 34.22 37.96 -14.22
C PRO A 21 33.17 36.86 -14.37
N LEU A 22 32.83 36.18 -13.27
CA LEU A 22 31.67 35.30 -13.19
C LEU A 22 30.43 36.13 -13.51
N ASP A 23 29.77 35.84 -14.64
CA ASP A 23 28.48 36.44 -15.00
C ASP A 23 27.43 36.01 -13.96
N GLU A 24 27.18 36.86 -12.96
CA GLU A 24 26.01 36.73 -12.09
C GLU A 24 24.76 36.91 -12.94
N ILE A 25 24.02 35.82 -13.19
CA ILE A 25 22.71 35.89 -13.86
C ILE A 25 21.81 36.81 -13.02
N PRO A 26 21.24 37.90 -13.59
CA PRO A 26 20.38 38.80 -12.85
C PRO A 26 19.20 38.03 -12.23
N ALA A 27 18.93 38.24 -10.95
CA ALA A 27 17.82 37.57 -10.26
C ALA A 27 16.45 37.79 -10.94
N SER A 28 16.30 38.86 -11.73
CA SER A 28 15.13 39.11 -12.58
C SER A 28 14.94 38.05 -13.67
N ASN A 29 16.02 37.57 -14.29
CA ASN A 29 15.98 36.61 -15.39
C ASN A 29 15.72 35.19 -14.87
N VAL A 30 16.23 34.86 -13.69
CA VAL A 30 15.91 33.60 -13.01
C VAL A 30 14.44 33.57 -12.60
N ARG A 31 13.92 34.69 -12.05
CA ARG A 31 12.50 34.82 -11.69
C ARG A 31 11.57 34.72 -12.91
N SER A 32 11.92 35.35 -14.03
CA SER A 32 11.11 35.25 -15.26
C SER A 32 11.12 33.82 -15.83
N SER A 33 12.28 33.17 -15.86
CA SER A 33 12.41 31.80 -16.37
C SER A 33 11.66 30.77 -15.52
N LEU A 34 11.71 30.91 -14.19
CA LEU A 34 10.96 30.04 -13.27
C LEU A 34 9.45 30.24 -13.42
N ALA A 35 8.98 31.49 -13.56
CA ALA A 35 7.57 31.80 -13.79
C ALA A 35 7.05 31.28 -15.14
N GLU A 36 7.88 31.35 -16.19
CA GLU A 36 7.57 30.77 -17.50
C GLU A 36 7.49 29.24 -17.43
N LEU A 37 8.43 28.59 -16.74
CA LEU A 37 8.44 27.13 -16.55
C LEU A 37 7.23 26.65 -15.74
N GLU A 38 6.88 27.35 -14.66
CA GLU A 38 5.65 27.11 -13.90
C GLU A 38 4.43 27.21 -14.81
N THR A 39 4.31 28.30 -15.57
CA THR A 39 3.18 28.52 -16.48
C THR A 39 3.08 27.41 -17.53
N GLN A 40 4.20 27.03 -18.15
CA GLN A 40 4.22 25.98 -19.19
C GLN A 40 3.92 24.59 -18.61
N ALA A 41 4.51 24.23 -17.46
CA ALA A 41 4.26 22.95 -16.81
C ALA A 41 2.80 22.82 -16.39
N SER A 42 2.24 23.86 -15.76
CA SER A 42 0.83 23.89 -15.36
C SER A 42 -0.11 23.86 -16.58
N GLN A 43 0.23 24.54 -17.68
CA GLN A 43 -0.56 24.47 -18.92
C GLN A 43 -0.57 23.06 -19.50
N VAL A 44 0.57 22.35 -19.52
CA VAL A 44 0.63 20.96 -20.02
C VAL A 44 -0.16 20.03 -19.11
N LEU A 45 -0.02 20.16 -17.79
CA LEU A 45 -0.80 19.37 -16.82
C LEU A 45 -2.31 19.57 -17.01
N ASN A 46 -2.76 20.83 -17.10
CA ASN A 46 -4.16 21.13 -17.36
C ASN A 46 -4.63 20.50 -18.69
N ARG A 47 -3.84 20.56 -19.77
CA ARG A 47 -4.23 19.91 -21.03
C ARG A 47 -4.38 18.40 -20.89
N LEU A 48 -3.50 17.75 -20.12
CA LEU A 48 -3.58 16.31 -19.82
C LEU A 48 -4.82 15.97 -18.99
N GLU A 49 -5.19 16.82 -18.03
CA GLU A 49 -6.44 16.70 -17.26
C GLU A 49 -7.68 16.93 -18.15
N TYR A 50 -7.61 17.84 -19.13
CA TYR A 50 -8.72 18.23 -20.02
C TYR A 50 -8.91 17.37 -21.27
N VAL A 51 -8.12 16.31 -21.50
CA VAL A 51 -8.26 15.41 -22.66
C VAL A 51 -9.69 14.82 -22.76
N LYS A 52 -10.48 14.84 -21.68
CA LYS A 52 -11.90 14.47 -21.69
C LYS A 52 -12.86 15.51 -22.29
N VAL A 53 -12.66 16.83 -22.08
CA VAL A 53 -13.71 17.83 -22.43
C VAL A 53 -13.88 18.00 -23.95
N ALA A 54 -12.84 17.79 -24.74
CA ALA A 54 -12.90 17.93 -26.19
C ALA A 54 -13.53 16.72 -26.91
N LEU A 55 -13.52 15.54 -26.29
CA LEU A 55 -14.05 14.31 -26.90
C LEU A 55 -15.58 14.19 -26.77
N GLU A 56 -16.19 14.79 -25.75
CA GLU A 56 -17.65 14.82 -25.57
C GLU A 56 -18.37 15.71 -26.63
N GLN A 57 -17.69 16.65 -27.29
CA GLN A 57 -18.27 17.52 -28.33
C GLN A 57 -18.14 16.97 -29.76
N HIS A 58 -17.46 15.85 -29.98
CA HIS A 58 -17.26 15.27 -31.31
C HIS A 58 -17.99 13.94 -31.55
N GLN A 59 -18.76 13.45 -30.58
CA GLN A 59 -19.58 12.23 -30.71
C GLN A 59 -20.87 12.37 -31.54
N GLN A 60 -20.97 13.35 -32.44
CA GLN A 60 -22.12 13.45 -33.36
C GLN A 60 -21.80 13.42 -34.84
N ASN A 61 -20.53 13.34 -35.28
CA ASN A 61 -20.21 12.99 -36.67
C ASN A 61 -18.68 12.78 -36.85
N ALA A 62 -18.18 11.56 -36.69
CA ALA A 62 -16.94 11.14 -37.36
C ALA A 62 -16.79 9.62 -37.35
N MET A 63 -16.55 9.06 -38.53
CA MET A 63 -16.10 7.70 -38.76
C MET A 63 -14.68 7.57 -38.16
N PHE A 64 -14.46 6.64 -37.22
CA PHE A 64 -13.14 6.39 -36.64
C PHE A 64 -12.13 6.06 -37.76
N PRO A 65 -11.08 6.88 -37.99
CA PRO A 65 -10.01 6.48 -38.88
C PRO A 65 -9.20 5.39 -38.17
N GLN A 66 -9.05 4.22 -38.79
CA GLN A 66 -8.05 3.24 -38.36
C GLN A 66 -6.67 3.90 -38.43
N MET A 67 -6.03 4.06 -37.27
CA MET A 67 -4.71 4.68 -37.18
C MET A 67 -3.60 3.66 -37.47
N PRO A 68 -2.50 4.10 -38.12
CA PRO A 68 -1.39 3.23 -38.46
C PRO A 68 -0.68 2.74 -37.19
N VAL A 69 -0.61 1.42 -37.04
CA VAL A 69 0.24 0.73 -36.05
C VAL A 69 1.68 1.15 -36.34
N SER A 70 2.21 2.08 -35.55
CA SER A 70 3.60 2.52 -35.71
C SER A 70 4.52 1.40 -35.20
N PRO A 71 5.55 1.00 -35.98
CA PRO A 71 6.51 0.01 -35.53
C PRO A 71 7.21 0.53 -34.27
N GLY A 72 7.33 -0.32 -33.24
CA GLY A 72 7.76 0.01 -31.87
C GLY A 72 9.22 0.44 -31.69
N PHE A 73 9.73 1.31 -32.57
CA PHE A 73 11.04 1.91 -32.49
C PHE A 73 10.92 3.43 -32.44
N LEU A 74 11.64 4.08 -31.52
CA LEU A 74 11.83 5.52 -31.54
C LEU A 74 12.51 5.90 -32.86
N GLN A 75 11.81 6.64 -33.71
CA GLN A 75 12.38 7.07 -34.99
C GLN A 75 13.57 8.00 -34.75
N PRO A 76 14.68 7.84 -35.49
CA PRO A 76 15.89 8.65 -35.31
C PRO A 76 15.73 10.09 -35.81
N ASP A 77 14.68 10.39 -36.56
CA ASP A 77 14.43 11.71 -37.14
C ASP A 77 13.92 12.72 -36.10
N LYS A 78 14.37 13.97 -36.23
CA LYS A 78 13.98 15.06 -35.34
C LYS A 78 12.51 15.41 -35.53
N LYS A 79 11.73 15.36 -34.44
CA LYS A 79 10.35 15.85 -34.37
C LYS A 79 10.26 17.19 -33.62
N PRO A 80 9.32 18.08 -33.96
CA PRO A 80 9.02 19.27 -33.17
C PRO A 80 8.44 18.88 -31.81
N SER A 81 8.69 19.69 -30.77
CA SER A 81 8.25 19.42 -29.39
C SER A 81 6.73 19.23 -29.26
N ALA A 82 5.94 19.97 -30.03
CA ALA A 82 4.49 19.82 -30.07
C ALA A 82 4.05 18.42 -30.53
N GLU A 83 4.68 17.87 -31.57
CA GLU A 83 4.36 16.51 -32.06
C GLU A 83 4.75 15.44 -31.05
N VAL A 84 5.86 15.64 -30.33
CA VAL A 84 6.29 14.73 -29.26
C VAL A 84 5.29 14.74 -28.10
N LEU A 85 4.80 15.92 -27.69
CA LEU A 85 3.79 16.03 -26.63
C LEU A 85 2.47 15.39 -27.05
N THR A 86 2.00 15.60 -28.29
CA THR A 86 0.82 14.91 -28.82
C THR A 86 1.01 13.40 -28.90
N SER A 87 2.22 12.93 -29.22
CA SER A 87 2.55 11.50 -29.20
C SER A 87 2.49 10.92 -27.78
N LEU A 88 2.95 11.68 -26.78
CA LEU A 88 2.86 11.30 -25.37
C LEU A 88 1.41 11.28 -24.89
N GLU A 89 0.61 12.30 -25.23
CA GLU A 89 -0.83 12.34 -24.97
C GLU A 89 -1.52 11.11 -25.56
N THR A 90 -1.20 10.77 -26.81
CA THR A 90 -1.74 9.59 -27.50
C THR A 90 -1.32 8.28 -26.81
N LEU A 91 -0.07 8.17 -26.36
CA LEU A 91 0.43 7.00 -25.64
C LEU A 91 -0.29 6.79 -24.31
N ILE A 92 -0.55 7.88 -23.58
CA ILE A 92 -1.31 7.85 -22.32
C ILE A 92 -2.74 7.35 -22.58
N SER A 93 -3.35 7.73 -23.70
CA SER A 93 -4.71 7.29 -24.06
C SER A 93 -4.81 5.87 -24.65
N GLN A 94 -3.69 5.25 -25.08
CA GLN A 94 -3.70 3.99 -25.84
C GLN A 94 -3.27 2.75 -25.05
N LEU A 95 -2.69 2.91 -23.85
CA LEU A 95 -2.05 1.80 -23.12
C LEU A 95 -2.98 1.00 -22.20
N ASP A 96 -4.30 1.17 -22.27
CA ASP A 96 -5.22 0.34 -21.49
C ASP A 96 -5.52 -1.01 -22.15
N ILE A 97 -5.51 -2.03 -21.30
CA ILE A 97 -5.59 -3.45 -21.65
C ILE A 97 -7.06 -3.93 -21.72
N ASP A 98 -8.02 -3.12 -21.26
CA ASP A 98 -9.44 -3.47 -21.25
C ASP A 98 -10.24 -2.53 -22.17
N GLU A 99 -10.77 -3.08 -23.27
CA GLU A 99 -11.53 -2.35 -24.30
C GLU A 99 -12.87 -1.71 -23.80
N GLU A 100 -13.19 -1.79 -22.50
CA GLU A 100 -14.52 -1.44 -21.96
C GLU A 100 -14.56 -0.27 -20.96
N THR A 101 -13.43 0.31 -20.54
CA THR A 101 -13.44 1.47 -19.61
C THR A 101 -12.53 2.61 -20.05
N ASP A 102 -13.13 3.78 -20.27
CA ASP A 102 -12.42 5.05 -20.53
C ASP A 102 -11.52 5.40 -19.32
N PHE A 103 -10.20 5.31 -19.48
CA PHE A 103 -9.25 5.72 -18.43
C PHE A 103 -9.09 7.23 -18.40
N VAL A 104 -9.47 7.82 -17.27
CA VAL A 104 -9.34 9.25 -17.00
C VAL A 104 -8.21 9.44 -15.99
N LEU A 105 -7.25 10.31 -16.32
CA LEU A 105 -6.22 10.70 -15.35
C LEU A 105 -6.91 11.32 -14.12
N PRO A 106 -6.52 10.93 -12.90
CA PRO A 106 -7.11 11.48 -11.69
C PRO A 106 -6.86 13.00 -11.63
N PRO A 107 -7.88 13.79 -11.25
CA PRO A 107 -7.70 15.24 -11.11
C PRO A 107 -6.67 15.53 -10.02
N LEU A 108 -5.70 16.39 -10.31
CA LEU A 108 -4.72 16.81 -9.31
C LEU A 108 -5.26 18.02 -8.54
N ASP A 109 -5.13 17.98 -7.22
CA ASP A 109 -5.39 19.16 -6.38
C ASP A 109 -4.26 20.19 -6.53
N ASP A 110 -4.52 21.44 -6.11
CA ASP A 110 -3.54 22.54 -6.18
C ASP A 110 -2.18 22.15 -5.56
N SER A 111 -2.21 21.37 -4.46
CA SER A 111 -1.00 20.87 -3.81
C SER A 111 -0.24 19.91 -4.72
N SER A 112 -0.92 18.90 -5.29
CA SER A 112 -0.31 17.96 -6.23
C SER A 112 0.25 18.63 -7.48
N GLN A 113 -0.47 19.61 -8.04
CA GLN A 113 0.02 20.40 -9.18
C GLN A 113 1.31 21.15 -8.82
N LEU A 114 1.34 21.77 -7.63
CA LEU A 114 2.52 22.49 -7.14
C LEU A 114 3.70 21.54 -6.86
N ALA A 115 3.44 20.33 -6.35
CA ALA A 115 4.47 19.30 -6.20
C ALA A 115 5.05 18.88 -7.55
N ALA A 116 4.20 18.69 -8.58
CA ALA A 116 4.64 18.39 -9.94
C ALA A 116 5.51 19.51 -10.54
N VAL A 117 5.08 20.77 -10.40
CA VAL A 117 5.89 21.94 -10.83
C VAL A 117 7.23 21.99 -10.08
N SER A 118 7.23 21.65 -8.78
CA SER A 118 8.46 21.63 -7.98
C SER A 118 9.51 20.64 -8.50
N HIS A 119 9.11 19.53 -9.14
CA HIS A 119 10.04 18.63 -9.83
C HIS A 119 10.68 19.29 -11.05
N SER A 120 9.91 20.03 -11.84
CA SER A 120 10.42 20.79 -12.98
C SER A 120 11.41 21.87 -12.53
N ILE A 121 11.13 22.55 -11.40
CA ILE A 121 12.07 23.49 -10.77
C ILE A 121 13.33 22.75 -10.30
N GLY A 122 13.20 21.59 -9.67
CA GLY A 122 14.35 20.76 -9.25
C GLY A 122 15.25 20.37 -10.43
N ALA A 123 14.67 20.02 -11.57
CA ALA A 123 15.43 19.76 -12.79
C ALA A 123 16.20 21.01 -13.27
N TYR A 124 15.56 22.19 -13.23
CA TYR A 124 16.23 23.46 -13.56
C TYR A 124 17.37 23.80 -12.59
N LEU A 125 17.16 23.63 -11.28
CA LEU A 125 18.19 23.89 -10.26
C LEU A 125 19.43 23.01 -10.46
N SER A 126 19.26 21.82 -11.03
CA SER A 126 20.38 20.91 -11.34
C SER A 126 21.34 21.46 -12.41
N ALA A 127 20.95 22.50 -13.14
CA ALA A 127 21.82 23.20 -14.10
C ALA A 127 22.71 24.28 -13.46
N LEU A 128 22.50 24.60 -12.18
CA LEU A 128 23.34 25.56 -11.44
C LEU A 128 24.73 25.00 -11.15
N ASP A 129 25.70 25.87 -10.87
CA ASP A 129 27.01 25.42 -10.39
C ASP A 129 26.89 24.71 -9.03
N ARG A 130 27.84 23.80 -8.79
CA ARG A 130 27.84 22.90 -7.63
C ARG A 130 27.82 23.65 -6.30
N GLN A 131 28.48 24.82 -6.19
CA GLN A 131 28.56 25.55 -4.94
C GLN A 131 27.22 26.22 -4.60
N HIS A 132 26.59 26.89 -5.57
CA HIS A 132 25.28 27.48 -5.38
C HIS A 132 24.21 26.42 -5.14
N LEU A 133 24.20 25.34 -5.93
CA LEU A 133 23.26 24.23 -5.75
C LEU A 133 23.38 23.60 -4.35
N SER A 134 24.61 23.36 -3.88
CA SER A 134 24.87 22.81 -2.54
C SER A 134 24.29 23.70 -1.43
N ARG A 135 24.41 25.02 -1.53
CA ARG A 135 23.87 25.96 -0.54
C ARG A 135 22.34 25.93 -0.52
N ILE A 136 21.71 25.91 -1.70
CA ILE A 136 20.25 25.85 -1.85
C ILE A 136 19.72 24.53 -1.26
N VAL A 137 20.29 23.40 -1.68
CA VAL A 137 19.89 22.07 -1.21
C VAL A 137 20.07 21.95 0.31
N SER A 138 21.18 22.45 0.86
CA SER A 138 21.42 22.42 2.30
C SER A 138 20.36 23.22 3.07
N LYS A 139 19.92 24.37 2.53
CA LYS A 139 18.85 25.16 3.14
C LYS A 139 17.51 24.44 3.12
N ILE A 140 17.12 23.91 1.96
CA ILE A 140 15.87 23.14 1.77
C ILE A 140 15.85 21.96 2.75
N VAL A 141 16.89 21.12 2.74
CA VAL A 141 16.96 19.93 3.60
C VAL A 141 16.98 20.31 5.08
N SER A 142 17.69 21.37 5.48
CA SER A 142 17.74 21.82 6.88
C SER A 142 16.37 22.29 7.37
N ASP A 143 15.62 23.03 6.55
CA ASP A 143 14.28 23.51 6.89
C ASP A 143 13.30 22.35 7.00
N THR A 144 13.30 21.46 6.01
CA THR A 144 12.44 20.28 5.96
C THR A 144 12.73 19.34 7.14
N ASN A 145 14.00 19.05 7.44
CA ASN A 145 14.38 18.24 8.60
C ASN A 145 13.88 18.85 9.91
N ARG A 146 14.03 20.17 10.09
CA ARG A 146 13.56 20.86 11.31
C ARG A 146 12.05 20.76 11.47
N TRP A 147 11.29 20.97 10.40
CA TRP A 147 9.84 20.83 10.46
C TRP A 147 9.43 19.39 10.77
N LEU A 148 9.99 18.39 10.09
CA LEU A 148 9.67 16.99 10.30
C LEU A 148 10.02 16.54 11.72
N SER A 149 11.18 16.96 12.25
CA SER A 149 11.59 16.72 13.63
C SER A 149 10.55 17.24 14.63
N HIS A 150 10.05 18.46 14.43
CA HIS A 150 9.03 19.05 15.29
C HIS A 150 7.64 18.43 15.12
N LEU A 151 7.23 18.12 13.89
CA LEU A 151 5.93 17.54 13.56
C LEU A 151 5.82 16.11 14.11
N PHE A 152 6.82 15.26 13.85
CA PHE A 152 6.83 13.86 14.26
C PHE A 152 7.44 13.62 15.64
N ARG A 153 7.82 14.67 16.37
CA ARG A 153 8.35 14.62 17.75
C ARG A 153 9.63 13.79 17.89
N TYR A 154 10.34 13.55 16.80
CA TYR A 154 11.63 12.87 16.82
C TYR A 154 12.74 13.93 16.74
N MET A 155 13.20 14.36 17.91
CA MET A 155 14.29 15.33 18.07
C MET A 155 15.64 14.69 17.76
N ASP A 156 16.62 15.50 17.36
CA ASP A 156 17.98 15.05 17.01
C ASP A 156 18.01 13.96 15.92
N CYS A 157 17.13 14.11 14.93
CA CYS A 157 17.02 13.23 13.78
C CYS A 157 17.75 13.78 12.55
N SER A 158 17.95 12.91 11.57
CA SER A 158 18.28 13.25 10.20
C SER A 158 17.24 12.66 9.25
N THR A 159 17.04 13.33 8.12
CA THR A 159 16.07 12.93 7.10
C THR A 159 16.74 12.74 5.74
N SER A 160 16.31 11.69 5.05
CA SER A 160 16.67 11.37 3.67
C SER A 160 15.39 11.16 2.85
N TYR A 161 15.43 11.43 1.55
CA TYR A 161 14.23 11.53 0.71
C TYR A 161 14.33 10.61 -0.50
N TYR A 162 13.42 9.65 -0.60
CA TYR A 162 13.46 8.58 -1.59
C TYR A 162 12.17 8.48 -2.38
N ARG A 163 12.21 7.71 -3.48
CA ARG A 163 11.03 7.52 -4.33
C ARG A 163 9.95 6.71 -3.61
N ASP A 164 10.34 5.67 -2.91
CA ASP A 164 9.43 4.72 -2.27
C ASP A 164 9.98 4.20 -0.92
N SER A 165 9.17 3.40 -0.23
CA SER A 165 9.55 2.80 1.06
C SER A 165 10.64 1.74 0.94
N ALA A 166 10.81 1.09 -0.21
CA ALA A 166 11.83 0.07 -0.40
C ALA A 166 13.24 0.69 -0.45
N GLU A 167 13.40 1.85 -1.09
CA GLU A 167 14.62 2.65 -1.03
C GLU A 167 14.92 3.16 0.39
N CYS A 168 13.90 3.57 1.15
CA CYS A 168 14.04 3.92 2.57
C CYS A 168 14.59 2.74 3.39
N ILE A 169 14.04 1.54 3.21
CA ILE A 169 14.50 0.31 3.88
C ILE A 169 15.94 -0.02 3.47
N LEU A 170 16.26 0.05 2.18
CA LEU A 170 17.63 -0.16 1.69
C LEU A 170 18.62 0.78 2.38
N HIS A 171 18.30 2.07 2.47
CA HIS A 171 19.17 3.02 3.14
C HIS A 171 19.23 2.79 4.65
N ALA A 172 18.13 2.44 5.31
CA ALA A 172 18.14 2.06 6.72
C ALA A 172 19.04 0.86 7.00
N VAL A 173 19.02 -0.17 6.15
CA VAL A 173 19.93 -1.32 6.25
C VAL A 173 21.37 -0.90 6.04
N ARG A 174 21.66 -0.02 5.07
CA ARG A 174 22.99 0.56 4.86
C ARG A 174 23.51 1.29 6.11
N LEU A 175 22.66 2.08 6.77
CA LEU A 175 23.00 2.74 8.03
C LEU A 175 23.29 1.75 9.16
N ALA A 176 22.51 0.66 9.24
CA ALA A 176 22.73 -0.42 10.20
C ALA A 176 24.08 -1.11 9.98
N ILE A 177 24.40 -1.46 8.74
CA ILE A 177 25.69 -2.07 8.34
C ILE A 177 26.85 -1.14 8.73
N ALA A 178 26.76 0.13 8.33
CA ALA A 178 27.82 1.10 8.56
C ALA A 178 28.05 1.40 10.05
N THR A 179 26.99 1.35 10.86
CA THR A 179 27.10 1.49 12.32
C THR A 179 27.68 0.23 12.97
N ARG A 180 27.24 -0.96 12.54
CA ARG A 180 27.62 -2.24 13.16
C ARG A 180 29.06 -2.65 12.82
N PHE A 181 29.53 -2.27 11.64
CA PHE A 181 30.82 -2.68 11.07
C PHE A 181 31.66 -1.45 10.67
N PRO A 182 32.19 -0.68 11.63
CA PRO A 182 32.94 0.55 11.37
C PRO A 182 34.34 0.32 10.79
N GLU A 183 34.82 -0.92 10.74
CA GLU A 183 36.13 -1.32 10.23
C GLU A 183 36.29 -1.13 8.71
N SER A 184 37.47 -1.44 8.17
CA SER A 184 37.78 -1.38 6.73
C SER A 184 36.80 -2.19 5.90
N MET A 185 36.63 -1.80 4.63
CA MET A 185 35.64 -2.40 3.72
C MET A 185 35.82 -3.93 3.56
N GLU A 186 37.06 -4.43 3.54
CA GLU A 186 37.35 -5.86 3.38
C GLU A 186 36.83 -6.71 4.56
N ASN A 187 37.07 -6.27 5.80
CA ASN A 187 36.55 -6.93 7.00
C ASN A 187 35.01 -6.87 7.06
N ARG A 188 34.44 -5.76 6.57
CA ARG A 188 32.98 -5.57 6.53
C ARG A 188 32.30 -6.59 5.63
N LEU A 189 32.83 -6.88 4.44
CA LEU A 189 32.22 -7.86 3.52
C LEU A 189 32.18 -9.26 4.14
N ALA A 190 33.25 -9.69 4.80
CA ALA A 190 33.30 -11.01 5.44
C ALA A 190 32.27 -11.15 6.57
N GLN A 191 32.13 -10.13 7.41
CA GLN A 191 31.17 -10.11 8.51
C GLN A 191 29.72 -9.97 8.01
N LEU A 192 29.52 -9.24 6.91
CA LEU A 192 28.21 -9.00 6.32
C LEU A 192 27.54 -10.30 5.84
N GLN A 193 28.30 -11.29 5.35
CA GLN A 193 27.73 -12.58 4.92
C GLN A 193 26.99 -13.32 6.04
N ASN A 194 27.36 -13.08 7.29
CA ASN A 194 26.71 -13.67 8.46
C ASN A 194 25.60 -12.79 9.04
N ALA A 195 25.36 -11.59 8.50
CA ALA A 195 24.36 -10.67 9.02
C ALA A 195 22.93 -11.14 8.72
N THR A 196 22.02 -11.05 9.69
CA THR A 196 20.61 -11.43 9.50
C THR A 196 19.65 -10.26 9.66
N LEU A 197 18.60 -10.27 8.84
CA LEU A 197 17.54 -9.26 8.80
C LEU A 197 16.22 -9.92 9.18
N TYR A 198 15.46 -9.31 10.09
CA TYR A 198 14.25 -9.88 10.66
C TYR A 198 13.03 -9.07 10.24
N ILE A 199 11.94 -9.77 9.93
CA ILE A 199 10.68 -9.17 9.47
C ILE A 199 9.51 -10.05 9.91
N SER A 200 8.34 -9.45 10.12
CA SER A 200 7.13 -10.18 10.47
C SER A 200 6.62 -11.04 9.31
N GLU A 201 5.93 -12.14 9.63
CA GLU A 201 5.23 -13.01 8.67
C GLU A 201 4.21 -12.27 7.81
N THR A 202 3.54 -11.26 8.38
CA THR A 202 2.48 -10.50 7.71
C THR A 202 3.02 -9.36 6.83
N SER A 203 4.29 -9.00 6.96
CA SER A 203 4.91 -7.93 6.19
C SER A 203 5.39 -8.41 4.82
N SER A 204 5.42 -7.53 3.82
CA SER A 204 5.96 -7.85 2.49
C SER A 204 7.48 -8.09 2.53
N LEU A 205 7.91 -9.28 2.12
CA LEU A 205 9.34 -9.63 2.00
C LEU A 205 10.04 -8.92 0.84
N PHE A 206 9.28 -8.39 -0.13
CA PHE A 206 9.80 -7.88 -1.40
C PHE A 206 10.88 -6.80 -1.20
N ALA A 207 10.62 -5.83 -0.33
CA ALA A 207 11.57 -4.73 -0.08
C ALA A 207 12.89 -5.22 0.52
N LEU A 208 12.85 -6.17 1.46
CA LEU A 208 14.05 -6.78 2.03
C LEU A 208 14.78 -7.68 1.05
N GLN A 209 14.07 -8.44 0.22
CA GLN A 209 14.66 -9.25 -0.85
C GLN A 209 15.40 -8.36 -1.85
N ASN A 210 14.80 -7.24 -2.26
CA ASN A 210 15.47 -6.28 -3.14
C ASN A 210 16.68 -5.65 -2.45
N THR A 211 16.54 -5.27 -1.18
CA THR A 211 17.65 -4.74 -0.37
C THR A 211 18.82 -5.72 -0.30
N CYS A 212 18.55 -7.01 -0.07
CA CYS A 212 19.58 -8.05 -0.06
C CYS A 212 20.33 -8.13 -1.40
N ARG A 213 19.61 -8.04 -2.53
CA ARG A 213 20.23 -8.00 -3.87
C ARG A 213 21.14 -6.79 -4.06
N TYR A 214 20.71 -5.60 -3.62
CA TYR A 214 21.51 -4.37 -3.73
C TYR A 214 22.75 -4.36 -2.83
N VAL A 215 22.69 -5.04 -1.68
CA VAL A 215 23.78 -5.08 -0.69
C VAL A 215 24.71 -6.29 -0.89
N GLY A 216 24.28 -7.31 -1.65
CA GLY A 216 25.03 -8.54 -1.86
C GLY A 216 24.85 -9.57 -0.75
N LEU A 217 23.68 -9.59 -0.11
CA LEU A 217 23.27 -10.58 0.89
C LEU A 217 22.42 -11.69 0.24
N PRO A 218 22.62 -12.97 0.62
CA PRO A 218 21.70 -14.04 0.24
C PRO A 218 20.30 -13.83 0.83
N ALA A 219 19.26 -14.26 0.12
CA ALA A 219 17.88 -14.21 0.65
C ALA A 219 17.70 -15.05 1.94
N ALA A 220 18.54 -16.08 2.15
CA ALA A 220 18.58 -16.91 3.35
C ALA A 220 19.02 -16.16 4.63
N ASN A 221 19.48 -14.92 4.49
CA ASN A 221 19.80 -14.03 5.60
C ASN A 221 18.56 -13.30 6.13
N ILE A 222 17.44 -13.35 5.41
CA ILE A 222 16.14 -12.85 5.88
C ILE A 222 15.51 -13.91 6.78
N ARG A 223 15.08 -13.50 7.97
CA ARG A 223 14.40 -14.31 8.98
C ARG A 223 12.96 -13.81 9.12
N VAL A 224 12.02 -14.68 8.77
CA VAL A 224 10.59 -14.41 8.95
C VAL A 224 10.21 -14.81 10.35
N VAL A 225 9.69 -13.86 11.12
CA VAL A 225 9.26 -14.03 12.50
C VAL A 225 7.75 -14.30 12.52
N PRO A 226 7.30 -15.41 13.13
CA PRO A 226 5.87 -15.69 13.26
C PRO A 226 5.10 -14.60 13.99
N CYS A 227 3.85 -14.40 13.58
CA CYS A 227 2.92 -13.51 14.28
C CYS A 227 2.20 -14.22 15.43
N ASN A 228 1.76 -13.45 16.42
CA ASN A 228 0.86 -13.92 17.46
C ASN A 228 -0.45 -14.45 16.84
N THR A 229 -0.92 -15.59 17.34
CA THR A 229 -2.19 -16.22 16.95
C THR A 229 -3.30 -15.98 17.97
N LEU A 230 -2.96 -15.43 19.14
CA LEU A 230 -3.89 -15.17 20.24
C LEU A 230 -4.89 -14.07 19.89
N PHE A 231 -6.14 -14.27 20.34
CA PHE A 231 -7.22 -13.31 20.15
C PHE A 231 -6.88 -11.94 20.76
N GLY A 232 -7.10 -10.85 20.02
CA GLY A 232 -6.80 -9.47 20.44
C GLY A 232 -5.40 -8.95 20.11
N VAL A 233 -4.40 -9.82 19.91
CA VAL A 233 -3.02 -9.44 19.51
C VAL A 233 -2.61 -10.10 18.19
N ARG A 234 -3.60 -10.65 17.48
CA ARG A 234 -3.37 -11.42 16.25
C ARG A 234 -2.73 -10.57 15.17
N GLY A 235 -1.75 -11.13 14.46
CA GLY A 235 -1.11 -10.49 13.31
C GLY A 235 0.04 -9.54 13.66
N THR A 236 0.32 -9.31 14.94
CA THR A 236 1.56 -8.64 15.39
C THR A 236 2.68 -9.66 15.56
N MET A 237 3.93 -9.23 15.44
CA MET A 237 5.12 -10.05 15.65
C MET A 237 5.15 -10.67 17.07
N ASP A 238 5.45 -11.97 17.18
CA ASP A 238 5.68 -12.62 18.47
C ASP A 238 7.14 -12.39 18.92
N ALA A 239 7.28 -11.58 19.98
CA ALA A 239 8.59 -11.26 20.55
C ALA A 239 9.31 -12.48 21.15
N SER A 240 8.58 -13.50 21.60
CA SER A 240 9.15 -14.74 22.15
C SER A 240 9.76 -15.58 21.03
N GLU A 241 9.07 -15.70 19.90
CA GLU A 241 9.60 -16.38 18.71
C GLU A 241 10.79 -15.61 18.11
N LEU A 242 10.73 -14.27 18.08
CA LEU A 242 11.89 -13.45 17.72
C LEU A 242 13.12 -13.77 18.58
N GLN A 243 12.96 -13.84 19.91
CA GLN A 243 14.07 -14.16 20.82
C GLN A 243 14.65 -15.56 20.58
N LYS A 244 13.81 -16.56 20.29
CA LYS A 244 14.26 -17.93 19.96
C LYS A 244 15.05 -17.95 18.65
N LEU A 245 14.56 -17.26 17.62
CA LEU A 245 15.25 -17.14 16.33
C LEU A 245 16.60 -16.43 16.49
N LEU A 246 16.64 -15.35 17.27
CA LEU A 246 17.88 -14.64 17.59
C LEU A 246 18.89 -15.53 18.30
N ALA A 247 18.48 -16.28 19.32
CA ALA A 247 19.35 -17.21 20.03
C ALA A 247 19.94 -18.26 19.09
N THR A 248 19.09 -18.86 18.25
CA THR A 248 19.51 -19.87 17.26
C THR A 248 20.51 -19.30 16.26
N ASP A 249 20.28 -18.09 15.77
CA ASP A 249 21.17 -17.43 14.81
C ASP A 249 22.51 -17.06 15.44
N VAL A 250 22.52 -16.58 16.69
CA VAL A 250 23.75 -16.29 17.44
C VAL A 250 24.54 -17.58 17.70
N GLU A 251 23.88 -18.68 18.08
CA GLU A 251 24.51 -20.00 18.25
C GLU A 251 25.11 -20.52 16.93
N ALA A 252 24.46 -20.25 15.80
CA ALA A 252 24.96 -20.58 14.46
C ALA A 252 26.07 -19.63 13.95
N GLY A 253 26.55 -18.71 14.78
CA GLY A 253 27.60 -17.74 14.42
C GLY A 253 27.13 -16.62 13.48
N ARG A 254 25.81 -16.43 13.35
CA ARG A 254 25.22 -15.32 12.61
C ARG A 254 25.18 -14.05 13.46
N ILE A 255 25.00 -12.91 12.80
CA ILE A 255 25.02 -11.59 13.40
C ILE A 255 23.65 -10.93 13.20
N PRO A 256 22.77 -10.92 14.21
CA PRO A 256 21.55 -10.14 14.14
C PRO A 256 21.85 -8.67 13.88
N LEU A 257 21.30 -8.12 12.80
CA LEU A 257 21.65 -6.77 12.33
C LEU A 257 20.46 -5.80 12.32
N PHE A 258 19.33 -6.22 11.79
CA PHE A 258 18.23 -5.33 11.44
C PHE A 258 16.88 -5.97 11.72
N LEU A 259 15.94 -5.22 12.29
CA LEU A 259 14.55 -5.64 12.51
C LEU A 259 13.60 -4.60 11.92
N ILE A 260 12.64 -5.04 11.11
CA ILE A 260 11.48 -4.24 10.72
C ILE A 260 10.32 -4.53 11.67
N ALA A 261 9.75 -3.46 12.22
CA ALA A 261 8.53 -3.50 13.02
C ALA A 261 7.41 -2.70 12.32
N ASP A 262 6.22 -3.28 12.27
CA ASP A 262 5.05 -2.64 11.67
C ASP A 262 4.24 -1.92 12.76
N LEU A 263 4.13 -0.60 12.62
CA LEU A 263 3.29 0.28 13.42
C LEU A 263 2.12 0.74 12.56
N GLY A 264 1.09 -0.10 12.49
CA GLY A 264 -0.06 0.09 11.62
C GLY A 264 0.21 -0.46 10.24
N SER A 265 0.24 -1.79 10.13
CA SER A 265 0.46 -2.51 8.87
C SER A 265 -0.44 -1.95 7.76
N SER A 266 0.04 -1.97 6.52
CA SER A 266 -0.74 -1.41 5.42
C SER A 266 -2.01 -2.21 5.14
N ILE A 267 -1.99 -3.53 5.39
CA ILE A 267 -3.09 -4.43 5.03
C ILE A 267 -4.19 -4.42 6.10
N CYS A 268 -3.83 -4.67 7.36
CA CYS A 268 -4.80 -4.88 8.43
C CYS A 268 -4.62 -3.92 9.62
N GLY A 269 -3.62 -3.04 9.60
CA GLY A 269 -3.42 -2.02 10.63
C GLY A 269 -2.86 -2.57 11.94
N GLU A 270 -2.27 -3.76 11.98
CA GLU A 270 -1.64 -4.29 13.18
C GLU A 270 -0.46 -3.43 13.63
N VAL A 271 -0.24 -3.38 14.94
CA VAL A 271 0.81 -2.59 15.58
C VAL A 271 1.62 -3.49 16.46
N ASP A 272 2.89 -3.67 16.12
CA ASP A 272 3.85 -4.40 16.93
C ASP A 272 4.14 -3.69 18.25
N ASN A 273 4.46 -4.47 19.28
CA ASN A 273 4.80 -3.92 20.59
C ASN A 273 6.19 -3.26 20.56
N LEU A 274 6.22 -1.98 20.20
CA LEU A 274 7.43 -1.19 20.04
C LEU A 274 8.34 -1.22 21.28
N THR A 275 7.75 -1.20 22.48
CA THR A 275 8.53 -1.18 23.73
C THR A 275 9.31 -2.48 23.91
N VAL A 276 8.64 -3.62 23.70
CA VAL A 276 9.25 -4.95 23.81
C VAL A 276 10.30 -5.14 22.71
N LEU A 277 9.96 -4.80 21.45
CA LEU A 277 10.91 -4.93 20.34
C LEU A 277 12.14 -4.03 20.51
N ARG A 278 11.97 -2.81 21.03
CA ARG A 278 13.11 -1.92 21.33
C ARG A 278 14.04 -2.54 22.37
N GLN A 279 13.51 -3.18 23.41
CA GLN A 279 14.31 -3.86 24.41
C GLN A 279 15.09 -5.03 23.78
N VAL A 280 14.44 -5.86 22.96
CA VAL A 280 15.10 -6.97 22.25
C VAL A 280 16.22 -6.47 21.34
N CYS A 281 15.97 -5.44 20.54
CA CYS A 281 16.99 -4.86 19.66
C CYS A 281 18.16 -4.24 20.45
N SER A 282 17.88 -3.59 21.58
CA SER A 282 18.92 -3.01 22.44
C SER A 282 19.85 -4.08 23.02
N LEU A 283 19.29 -5.21 23.48
CA LEU A 283 20.05 -6.32 24.06
C LEU A 283 20.94 -7.02 23.03
N ASN A 284 20.47 -7.12 21.78
CA ASN A 284 21.16 -7.82 20.70
C ASN A 284 21.97 -6.88 19.78
N ASN A 285 22.05 -5.59 20.11
CA ASN A 285 22.69 -4.55 19.29
C ASN A 285 22.20 -4.54 17.82
N MET A 286 20.88 -4.61 17.65
CA MET A 286 20.22 -4.57 16.35
C MET A 286 19.65 -3.19 16.07
N TRP A 287 19.62 -2.84 14.78
CA TRP A 287 18.92 -1.66 14.30
C TRP A 287 17.41 -1.93 14.23
N LEU A 288 16.60 -1.10 14.87
CA LEU A 288 15.15 -1.16 14.79
C LEU A 288 14.60 -0.13 13.79
N HIS A 289 13.98 -0.62 12.72
CA HIS A 289 13.28 0.20 11.73
C HIS A 289 11.76 0.05 11.87
N CYS A 290 11.04 1.17 11.96
CA CYS A 290 9.58 1.16 11.99
C CYS A 290 8.97 1.66 10.69
N GLN A 291 7.89 1.01 10.25
CA GLN A 291 7.08 1.47 9.12
C GLN A 291 5.60 1.35 9.48
N GLY A 292 4.72 1.90 8.64
CA GLY A 292 3.27 1.76 8.80
C GLY A 292 2.55 3.08 9.05
N HIS A 293 1.23 3.04 8.93
CA HIS A 293 0.37 4.23 8.93
C HIS A 293 0.19 4.84 10.33
N CYS A 294 0.32 4.07 11.43
CA CYS A 294 0.19 4.62 12.78
C CYS A 294 1.30 5.62 13.11
N LEU A 295 2.44 5.60 12.40
CA LEU A 295 3.48 6.62 12.52
C LEU A 295 2.93 8.04 12.28
N ALA A 296 1.90 8.19 11.44
CA ALA A 296 1.22 9.47 11.22
C ALA A 296 0.61 10.05 12.51
N ALA A 297 0.25 9.20 13.48
CA ALA A 297 -0.32 9.63 14.77
C ALA A 297 0.65 10.50 15.59
N LEU A 298 1.95 10.46 15.32
CA LEU A 298 2.91 11.36 15.97
C LEU A 298 2.63 12.82 15.60
N ALA A 299 2.21 13.09 14.35
CA ALA A 299 1.94 14.43 13.84
C ALA A 299 0.74 15.11 14.51
N ILE A 300 -0.24 14.34 15.00
CA ILE A 300 -1.44 14.89 15.66
C ILE A 300 -1.21 15.24 17.13
N THR A 301 -0.18 14.69 17.77
CA THR A 301 0.02 14.90 19.22
C THR A 301 0.58 16.30 19.55
N LYS A 302 -0.26 17.17 20.09
CA LYS A 302 0.12 18.53 20.55
C LYS A 302 0.55 18.60 22.02
N GLY A 303 0.31 17.55 22.81
CA GLY A 303 0.66 17.46 24.23
C GLY A 303 2.05 16.88 24.51
N THR A 304 2.33 16.51 25.78
CA THR A 304 3.60 15.88 26.16
C THR A 304 3.62 14.41 25.75
N LEU A 305 4.54 14.04 24.86
CA LEU A 305 4.81 12.64 24.51
C LEU A 305 5.78 12.02 25.51
N THR A 306 5.39 10.87 26.07
CA THR A 306 6.20 10.05 26.98
C THR A 306 6.54 8.72 26.33
N GLY A 307 7.55 8.02 26.88
CA GLY A 307 8.06 6.80 26.26
C GLY A 307 9.07 7.07 25.13
N ILE A 308 9.67 8.27 25.08
CA ILE A 308 10.72 8.66 24.11
C ILE A 308 11.88 7.64 24.03
N LYS A 309 12.15 6.90 25.13
CA LYS A 309 13.16 5.83 25.13
C LYS A 309 12.83 4.66 24.18
N ALA A 310 11.56 4.50 23.80
CA ALA A 310 11.09 3.49 22.86
C ALA A 310 11.18 3.92 21.38
N ILE A 311 11.79 5.08 21.09
CA ILE A 311 11.96 5.57 19.71
C ILE A 311 12.84 4.59 18.89
N PRO A 312 12.43 4.24 17.66
CA PRO A 312 13.22 3.38 16.78
C PRO A 312 14.45 4.09 16.22
N ASP A 313 15.44 3.32 15.76
CA ASP A 313 16.64 3.88 15.13
C ASP A 313 16.30 4.58 13.80
N SER A 314 15.31 4.08 13.07
CA SER A 314 14.73 4.79 11.93
C SER A 314 13.25 4.47 11.71
N MET A 315 12.58 5.33 10.94
CA MET A 315 11.20 5.15 10.52
C MET A 315 10.96 5.66 9.10
N THR A 316 10.07 5.00 8.38
CA THR A 316 9.66 5.40 7.02
C THR A 316 8.33 6.16 7.09
N LEU A 317 8.33 7.42 6.65
CA LEU A 317 7.15 8.29 6.62
C LEU A 317 6.67 8.45 5.18
N ASN A 318 5.45 7.97 4.90
CA ASN A 318 4.85 8.03 3.56
C ASN A 318 3.87 9.20 3.43
N LEU A 319 4.41 10.42 3.50
CA LEU A 319 3.61 11.66 3.50
C LEU A 319 2.78 11.85 2.23
N GLY A 320 3.26 11.42 1.07
CA GLY A 320 2.50 11.48 -0.17
C GLY A 320 1.19 10.70 -0.06
N ASN A 321 1.26 9.45 0.41
CA ASN A 321 0.07 8.63 0.63
C ASN A 321 -0.80 9.21 1.76
N TRP A 322 -0.21 9.58 2.90
CA TRP A 322 -0.98 10.06 4.04
C TRP A 322 -1.73 11.36 3.76
N LEU A 323 -1.24 12.20 2.84
CA LEU A 323 -1.85 13.47 2.46
C LEU A 323 -2.64 13.39 1.15
N GLY A 324 -2.54 12.30 0.38
CA GLY A 324 -3.16 12.18 -0.94
C GLY A 324 -2.52 13.06 -2.00
N ILE A 325 -1.22 13.33 -1.88
CA ILE A 325 -0.47 14.26 -2.76
C ILE A 325 0.56 13.49 -3.57
N THR A 326 0.53 13.64 -4.89
CA THR A 326 1.53 13.04 -5.77
C THR A 326 2.81 13.88 -5.84
N GLY A 327 3.92 13.28 -6.26
CA GLY A 327 5.20 13.96 -6.39
C GLY A 327 5.87 14.31 -5.05
N VAL A 328 5.35 13.83 -3.91
CA VAL A 328 6.00 13.97 -2.60
C VAL A 328 6.87 12.73 -2.35
N PRO A 329 8.16 12.89 -2.00
CA PRO A 329 9.03 11.74 -1.71
C PRO A 329 8.62 11.01 -0.43
N CYS A 330 8.96 9.72 -0.37
CA CYS A 330 8.98 8.98 0.88
C CYS A 330 10.15 9.47 1.75
N VAL A 331 9.94 9.63 3.05
CA VAL A 331 10.97 10.15 3.96
C VAL A 331 11.48 9.06 4.88
N LEU A 332 12.78 8.82 4.84
CA LEU A 332 13.46 8.06 5.89
C LEU A 332 13.91 9.03 6.98
N MET A 333 13.32 8.90 8.16
CA MET A 333 13.73 9.64 9.34
C MET A 333 14.52 8.71 10.26
N HIS A 334 15.70 9.12 10.71
CA HIS A 334 16.56 8.25 11.51
C HIS A 334 17.32 9.03 12.58
N ARG A 335 17.80 8.33 13.61
CA ARG A 335 18.68 8.92 14.61
C ARG A 335 19.92 9.50 13.96
N GLN A 336 20.48 10.55 14.55
CA GLN A 336 21.70 11.14 14.04
C GLN A 336 22.84 10.11 14.03
N VAL A 337 23.54 10.06 12.89
CA VAL A 337 24.75 9.26 12.69
C VAL A 337 25.87 10.18 12.19
N PRO A 338 27.14 9.83 12.42
CA PRO A 338 28.27 10.57 11.85
C PRO A 338 28.15 10.71 10.32
N VAL A 339 28.58 11.86 9.77
CA VAL A 339 28.41 12.16 8.33
C VAL A 339 29.13 11.13 7.44
N ASN A 340 30.29 10.63 7.85
CA ASN A 340 31.03 9.58 7.13
C ASN A 340 30.25 8.26 7.03
N VAL A 341 29.38 7.98 8.00
CA VAL A 341 28.48 6.82 8.01
C VAL A 341 27.28 7.08 7.10
N LEU A 342 26.69 8.28 7.20
CA LEU A 342 25.52 8.68 6.41
C LEU A 342 25.79 8.58 4.91
N THR A 343 26.94 9.08 4.46
CA THR A 343 27.25 9.20 3.03
C THR A 343 28.13 8.07 2.51
N LEU A 344 28.31 7.00 3.28
CA LEU A 344 29.23 5.90 2.97
C LEU A 344 28.88 5.22 1.63
N PHE A 345 27.60 5.16 1.29
CA PHE A 345 27.08 4.51 0.09
C PHE A 345 26.60 5.50 -0.98
N ASP A 346 26.77 6.80 -0.74
CA ASP A 346 26.28 7.84 -1.64
C ASP A 346 27.37 8.19 -2.66
N VAL A 347 26.97 8.26 -3.93
CA VAL A 347 27.86 8.73 -5.01
C VAL A 347 28.19 10.21 -4.84
N ASP A 348 27.22 11.00 -4.38
CA ASP A 348 27.41 12.41 -4.02
C ASP A 348 26.87 12.68 -2.61
N PRO A 349 27.73 12.91 -1.61
CA PRO A 349 27.32 13.11 -0.21
C PRO A 349 26.43 14.34 0.01
N ILE A 350 26.49 15.31 -0.92
CA ILE A 350 25.87 16.62 -0.79
C ILE A 350 24.56 16.69 -1.60
N LEU A 351 24.54 16.12 -2.80
CA LEU A 351 23.43 16.29 -3.73
C LEU A 351 22.52 15.06 -3.85
N SER A 352 23.05 13.85 -3.63
CA SER A 352 22.32 12.61 -3.88
C SER A 352 21.03 12.55 -3.05
N ASN A 353 19.89 12.42 -3.73
CA ASN A 353 18.57 12.27 -3.11
C ASN A 353 18.18 13.38 -2.11
N ARG A 354 18.84 14.54 -2.19
CA ARG A 354 18.57 15.69 -1.32
C ARG A 354 17.71 16.74 -2.00
N LEU A 355 17.89 16.94 -3.30
CA LEU A 355 17.08 17.88 -4.09
C LEU A 355 15.64 17.41 -4.24
N THR A 356 15.38 16.10 -4.15
CA THR A 356 14.03 15.51 -4.12
C THR A 356 13.18 16.04 -2.96
N ALA A 357 13.81 16.57 -1.90
CA ALA A 357 13.11 17.23 -0.80
C ALA A 357 12.32 18.47 -1.22
N ILE A 358 12.60 19.06 -2.40
CA ILE A 358 11.96 20.30 -2.84
C ILE A 358 10.44 20.17 -2.92
N GLY A 359 9.91 19.06 -3.44
CA GLY A 359 8.47 18.83 -3.50
C GLY A 359 7.84 18.87 -2.11
N LEU A 360 8.41 18.11 -1.17
CA LEU A 360 7.94 18.11 0.22
C LEU A 360 8.09 19.48 0.90
N TRP A 361 9.22 20.16 0.70
CA TRP A 361 9.49 21.49 1.26
C TRP A 361 8.46 22.52 0.80
N THR A 362 8.05 22.48 -0.47
CA THR A 362 7.00 23.34 -1.00
C THR A 362 5.64 23.01 -0.37
N ILE A 363 5.23 21.73 -0.37
CA ILE A 363 3.94 21.30 0.20
C ILE A 363 3.80 21.66 1.68
N MET A 364 4.86 21.46 2.47
CA MET A 364 4.83 21.78 3.89
C MET A 364 4.59 23.27 4.14
N GLN A 365 5.11 24.15 3.29
CA GLN A 365 4.87 25.59 3.39
C GLN A 365 3.46 25.99 2.94
N THR A 366 2.95 25.39 1.86
CA THR A 366 1.61 25.70 1.33
C THR A 366 0.51 25.24 2.27
N MET A 367 0.61 24.03 2.82
CA MET A 367 -0.40 23.50 3.74
C MET A 367 -0.23 24.03 5.16
N GLY A 368 1.01 24.16 5.63
CA GLY A 368 1.31 24.42 7.03
C GLY A 368 1.14 23.19 7.94
N ALA A 369 1.80 23.23 9.10
CA ALA A 369 1.83 22.10 10.03
C ALA A 369 0.46 21.77 10.63
N ASP A 370 -0.38 22.78 10.88
CA ASP A 370 -1.72 22.57 11.45
C ASP A 370 -2.65 21.85 10.47
N ALA A 371 -2.67 22.23 9.20
CA ALA A 371 -3.50 21.57 8.18
C ALA A 371 -3.05 20.13 7.91
N ILE A 372 -1.73 19.88 7.87
CA ILE A 372 -1.18 18.51 7.77
C ILE A 372 -1.66 17.65 8.97
N SER A 373 -1.59 18.20 10.18
CA SER A 373 -2.02 17.50 11.39
C SER A 373 -3.54 17.25 11.37
N GLU A 374 -4.33 18.23 10.94
CA GLU A 374 -5.78 18.12 10.83
C GLU A 374 -6.19 17.06 9.81
N ARG A 375 -5.56 17.05 8.63
CA ARG A 375 -5.79 16.04 7.58
C ARG A 375 -5.48 14.63 8.07
N ILE A 376 -4.37 14.43 8.79
CA ILE A 376 -4.03 13.14 9.41
C ILE A 376 -5.04 12.77 10.49
N PHE A 377 -5.46 13.73 11.32
CA PHE A 377 -6.48 13.49 12.34
C PHE A 377 -7.80 13.03 11.72
N MET A 378 -8.26 13.70 10.66
CA MET A 378 -9.48 13.33 9.95
C MET A 378 -9.41 11.91 9.37
N ALA A 379 -8.25 11.44 8.92
CA ALA A 379 -8.08 10.08 8.43
C ALA A 379 -8.22 9.03 9.56
N PHE A 380 -7.66 9.29 10.75
CA PHE A 380 -7.90 8.42 11.91
C PHE A 380 -9.35 8.49 12.39
N ASP A 381 -9.95 9.68 12.36
CA ASP A 381 -11.32 9.90 12.81
C ASP A 381 -12.35 9.25 11.87
N SER A 382 -12.09 9.21 10.55
CA SER A 382 -12.96 8.48 9.62
C SER A 382 -12.92 6.97 9.88
N CYS A 383 -11.76 6.40 10.18
CA CYS A 383 -11.64 5.00 10.61
C CYS A 383 -12.45 4.72 11.88
N ARG A 384 -12.40 5.64 12.85
CA ARG A 384 -13.19 5.54 14.08
C ARG A 384 -14.69 5.53 13.81
N HIS A 385 -15.17 6.45 12.98
CA HIS A 385 -16.60 6.53 12.62
C HIS A 385 -17.07 5.29 11.86
N ILE A 386 -16.30 4.83 10.86
CA ILE A 386 -16.63 3.61 10.11
C ILE A 386 -16.66 2.39 11.03
N HIS A 387 -15.68 2.25 11.93
CA HIS A 387 -15.72 1.15 12.90
C HIS A 387 -16.96 1.23 13.80
N GLU A 388 -17.28 2.42 14.34
CA GLU A 388 -18.44 2.61 15.22
C GLU A 388 -19.74 2.22 14.50
N VAL A 389 -19.92 2.69 13.26
CA VAL A 389 -21.05 2.34 12.39
C VAL A 389 -21.13 0.83 12.16
N LEU A 390 -20.05 0.22 11.66
CA LEU A 390 -20.03 -1.20 11.28
C LEU A 390 -20.25 -2.10 12.50
N SER A 391 -19.81 -1.67 13.69
CA SER A 391 -20.00 -2.41 14.93
C SER A 391 -21.45 -2.49 15.41
N ARG A 392 -22.33 -1.62 14.89
CA ARG A 392 -23.77 -1.63 15.17
C ARG A 392 -24.54 -2.59 14.27
N ILE A 393 -23.96 -3.00 13.14
CA ILE A 393 -24.61 -3.85 12.14
C ILE A 393 -24.40 -5.33 12.51
N GLU A 394 -25.50 -6.07 12.68
CA GLU A 394 -25.44 -7.51 12.95
C GLU A 394 -24.96 -8.29 11.72
N GLY A 395 -24.12 -9.31 11.92
CA GLY A 395 -23.54 -10.11 10.84
C GLY A 395 -22.28 -9.54 10.19
N ILE A 396 -21.80 -8.37 10.65
CA ILE A 396 -20.48 -7.86 10.31
C ILE A 396 -19.49 -8.21 11.43
N ARG A 397 -18.39 -8.82 11.02
CA ARG A 397 -17.23 -9.05 11.86
C ARG A 397 -16.10 -8.10 11.48
N ILE A 398 -15.71 -7.25 12.42
CA ILE A 398 -14.50 -6.42 12.31
C ILE A 398 -13.31 -7.23 12.82
N LEU A 399 -12.26 -7.37 12.01
CA LEU A 399 -11.15 -8.28 12.30
C LEU A 399 -10.17 -7.72 13.35
N VAL A 400 -9.98 -6.40 13.36
CA VAL A 400 -9.13 -5.68 14.32
C VAL A 400 -10.01 -4.77 15.15
N SER A 401 -10.61 -5.33 16.22
CA SER A 401 -11.36 -4.53 17.19
C SER A 401 -10.42 -4.02 18.27
N ARG A 402 -10.15 -2.71 18.27
CA ARG A 402 -9.37 -2.02 19.30
C ARG A 402 -10.21 -0.91 19.92
N SER A 403 -9.91 -0.55 21.17
CA SER A 403 -10.56 0.58 21.83
C SER A 403 -10.07 1.89 21.20
N PHE A 404 -10.98 2.61 20.56
CA PHE A 404 -10.70 3.92 19.96
C PHE A 404 -10.59 4.98 21.05
N PHE A 405 -9.42 5.61 21.17
CA PHE A 405 -9.28 6.81 21.98
C PHE A 405 -8.24 7.74 21.37
N LEU A 406 -8.72 8.67 20.54
CA LEU A 406 -8.01 9.87 20.12
C LEU A 406 -8.83 11.07 20.58
N PRO A 407 -8.33 11.92 21.48
CA PRO A 407 -9.06 13.12 21.85
C PRO A 407 -9.20 14.06 20.65
N SER A 408 -10.27 14.86 20.63
CA SER A 408 -10.42 15.97 19.71
C SER A 408 -9.17 16.86 19.70
N ILE A 409 -8.83 17.42 18.52
CA ILE A 409 -7.71 18.36 18.32
C ILE A 409 -7.71 19.48 19.39
N SER A 410 -8.89 19.91 19.85
CA SER A 410 -9.05 20.94 20.88
C SER A 410 -8.60 20.52 22.29
N SER A 411 -8.78 19.24 22.66
CA SER A 411 -8.43 18.70 23.99
C SER A 411 -7.02 18.08 24.05
N GLN A 412 -6.34 17.95 22.90
CA GLN A 412 -4.98 17.40 22.81
C GLN A 412 -3.88 18.30 23.41
N LYS A 413 -4.12 19.60 23.58
CA LYS A 413 -3.09 20.56 24.09
C LYS A 413 -2.66 20.29 25.54
N GLN A 414 -3.46 19.59 26.34
CA GLN A 414 -3.17 19.33 27.76
C GLN A 414 -2.97 17.84 28.08
N THR A 415 -3.12 16.96 27.10
CA THR A 415 -3.14 15.52 27.33
C THR A 415 -1.73 14.92 27.18
N ARG A 416 -1.31 14.10 28.13
CA ARG A 416 -0.03 13.39 28.12
C ARG A 416 -0.25 12.02 27.48
N PHE A 417 0.48 11.72 26.40
CA PHE A 417 0.38 10.43 25.70
C PHE A 417 1.64 9.61 25.91
N HIS A 418 1.48 8.29 26.07
CA HIS A 418 2.59 7.36 25.93
C HIS A 418 2.64 6.87 24.48
N ILE A 419 3.83 6.84 23.87
CA ILE A 419 3.99 6.50 22.44
C ILE A 419 3.40 5.13 22.08
N GLY A 420 3.55 4.12 22.95
CA GLY A 420 2.95 2.80 22.73
C GLY A 420 1.41 2.84 22.71
N ILE A 421 0.81 3.57 23.66
CA ILE A 421 -0.66 3.70 23.74
C ILE A 421 -1.18 4.48 22.54
N LEU A 422 -0.47 5.51 22.09
CA LEU A 422 -0.85 6.29 20.92
C LEU A 422 -0.98 5.41 19.67
N PHE A 423 0.00 4.53 19.41
CA PHE A 423 -0.08 3.64 18.26
C PHE A 423 -1.12 2.54 18.46
N GLU A 424 -1.34 2.07 19.68
CA GLU A 424 -2.40 1.09 19.98
C GLU A 424 -3.80 1.66 19.76
N THR A 425 -4.04 2.94 20.07
CA THR A 425 -5.36 3.59 19.94
C THR A 425 -5.61 4.23 18.57
N ALA A 426 -4.56 4.55 17.81
CA ALA A 426 -4.66 5.09 16.47
C ALA A 426 -4.86 3.97 15.45
N VAL A 427 -6.09 3.77 14.99
CA VAL A 427 -6.45 2.73 14.01
C VAL A 427 -6.38 3.33 12.60
N PRO A 428 -5.44 2.90 11.74
CA PRO A 428 -5.26 3.51 10.42
C PRO A 428 -6.05 2.81 9.31
N VAL A 429 -6.58 1.61 9.58
CA VAL A 429 -7.24 0.75 8.59
C VAL A 429 -8.38 0.02 9.29
N VAL A 430 -9.54 -0.09 8.63
CA VAL A 430 -10.66 -0.90 9.10
C VAL A 430 -10.84 -2.07 8.15
N VAL A 431 -10.74 -3.29 8.66
CA VAL A 431 -10.98 -4.52 7.90
C VAL A 431 -12.18 -5.24 8.49
N PHE A 432 -13.16 -5.55 7.64
CA PHE A 432 -14.39 -6.20 8.03
C PHE A 432 -14.83 -7.23 7.00
N GLN A 433 -15.71 -8.13 7.44
CA GLN A 433 -16.32 -9.15 6.60
C GLN A 433 -17.72 -9.48 7.12
N PHE A 434 -18.59 -9.92 6.24
CA PHE A 434 -19.83 -10.59 6.59
C PHE A 434 -19.52 -12.00 7.13
N ASP A 435 -20.01 -12.30 8.33
CA ASP A 435 -19.86 -13.61 8.97
C ASP A 435 -21.19 -14.34 9.22
N GLY A 436 -22.31 -13.68 8.91
CA GLY A 436 -23.67 -14.23 9.06
C GLY A 436 -24.07 -14.56 10.50
N SER A 437 -23.35 -14.07 11.51
CA SER A 437 -23.67 -14.32 12.90
C SER A 437 -24.86 -13.47 13.37
N SER A 438 -25.87 -14.13 13.94
CA SER A 438 -27.04 -13.48 14.53
C SER A 438 -26.72 -13.08 15.97
N GLY A 439 -26.04 -11.94 16.15
CA GLY A 439 -25.93 -11.21 17.42
C GLY A 439 -25.53 -12.03 18.67
N GLN A 440 -24.23 -12.29 18.86
CA GLN A 440 -23.52 -12.05 20.12
C GLN A 440 -22.03 -11.86 19.79
N ASN A 441 -21.54 -10.62 19.83
CA ASN A 441 -20.11 -10.35 19.97
C ASN A 441 -19.66 -10.86 21.36
N GLY A 442 -19.36 -12.15 21.44
CA GLY A 442 -18.96 -12.82 22.68
C GLY A 442 -18.62 -14.28 22.43
N VAL A 443 -17.31 -14.57 22.35
CA VAL A 443 -16.68 -15.87 22.61
C VAL A 443 -17.44 -17.08 22.02
N SER A 444 -17.15 -17.46 20.77
CA SER A 444 -17.41 -18.84 20.36
C SER A 444 -16.37 -19.75 21.02
N VAL A 445 -16.83 -20.35 22.12
CA VAL A 445 -16.25 -21.48 22.83
C VAL A 445 -16.08 -22.66 21.89
N ASP A 446 -14.96 -23.35 22.08
CA ASP A 446 -14.60 -24.68 21.60
C ASP A 446 -15.78 -25.61 21.34
N GLN A 447 -15.76 -26.28 20.18
CA GLN A 447 -16.31 -27.63 20.06
C GLN A 447 -15.17 -28.63 20.24
N THR A 448 -14.74 -28.79 21.49
CA THR A 448 -14.16 -30.05 21.98
C THR A 448 -15.21 -30.74 22.86
N SER A 449 -16.02 -31.58 22.25
CA SER A 449 -16.73 -32.65 22.95
C SER A 449 -16.92 -33.79 21.93
N ALA A 450 -16.07 -34.82 21.96
CA ALA A 450 -16.20 -35.98 22.84
C ALA A 450 -17.57 -36.66 22.67
N SER A 451 -17.73 -37.43 21.60
CA SER A 451 -18.60 -38.60 21.60
C SER A 451 -17.72 -39.85 21.78
N ASN A 452 -17.55 -40.22 23.05
CA ASN A 452 -17.33 -41.61 23.40
C ASN A 452 -18.61 -42.37 23.06
N ASP A 453 -18.57 -43.24 22.06
CA ASP A 453 -19.39 -44.45 22.10
C ASP A 453 -18.65 -45.61 21.44
N ALA A 454 -18.54 -46.67 22.22
CA ALA A 454 -17.79 -47.87 21.94
C ALA A 454 -18.53 -48.76 20.94
N VAL A 455 -17.82 -49.25 19.93
CA VAL A 455 -18.09 -50.57 19.34
C VAL A 455 -16.76 -51.30 19.14
N LYS A 456 -16.68 -52.50 19.72
CA LYS A 456 -15.59 -53.48 19.63
C LYS A 456 -15.67 -54.28 18.32
N ALA A 457 -14.52 -54.91 18.02
CA ALA A 457 -14.26 -56.04 17.10
C ALA A 457 -13.99 -55.60 15.64
N ASP A 458 -12.95 -56.04 14.93
CA ASP A 458 -12.08 -57.23 15.08
C ASP A 458 -10.71 -57.03 14.41
N ASP A 459 -9.78 -57.92 14.78
CA ASP A 459 -8.42 -58.15 14.30
C ASP A 459 -8.18 -58.04 12.78
N LEU A 460 -6.96 -57.58 12.39
CA LEU A 460 -5.98 -58.38 11.63
C LEU A 460 -4.69 -57.58 11.28
N GLN A 461 -3.62 -57.91 11.99
CA GLN A 461 -2.21 -58.14 11.57
C GLN A 461 -1.53 -57.33 10.43
N ARG A 462 -0.42 -56.70 10.83
CA ARG A 462 0.95 -56.75 10.24
C ARG A 462 1.20 -56.35 8.76
N ASN A 463 2.06 -55.34 8.55
CA ASN A 463 3.48 -55.54 8.23
C ASN A 463 4.23 -54.21 8.01
N GLU A 464 5.44 -54.13 8.57
CA GLU A 464 6.51 -53.22 8.17
C GLU A 464 7.16 -53.70 6.87
N SER A 465 7.56 -52.77 5.99
CA SER A 465 8.84 -52.85 5.26
C SER A 465 9.13 -51.59 4.41
N ASP A 466 10.28 -50.99 4.70
CA ASP A 466 11.16 -50.10 3.93
C ASP A 466 10.92 -49.87 2.43
N THR A 467 11.02 -48.61 1.95
CA THR A 467 12.22 -48.09 1.24
C THR A 467 12.06 -46.67 0.64
N LYS A 468 13.08 -45.82 0.92
CA LYS A 468 13.77 -44.82 0.05
C LYS A 468 13.16 -43.44 -0.27
N ASP A 469 13.71 -42.44 0.43
CA ASP A 469 14.35 -41.19 -0.03
C ASP A 469 13.91 -40.51 -1.35
N VAL A 470 13.29 -39.33 -1.22
CA VAL A 470 13.55 -38.10 -2.02
C VAL A 470 13.30 -36.88 -1.09
N PRO A 471 14.18 -35.86 -1.02
CA PRO A 471 13.98 -34.72 -0.11
C PRO A 471 12.98 -33.72 -0.71
N ASN A 472 11.87 -33.49 -0.01
CA ASN A 472 10.90 -32.45 -0.35
C ASN A 472 11.17 -31.19 0.49
N ASP A 473 11.18 -30.05 -0.19
CA ASP A 473 11.24 -28.68 0.33
C ASP A 473 10.27 -28.42 1.50
N PRO A 474 10.53 -27.42 2.38
CA PRO A 474 9.65 -27.12 3.49
C PRO A 474 8.36 -26.47 2.96
N VAL A 475 7.33 -27.31 2.78
CA VAL A 475 5.97 -26.93 2.46
C VAL A 475 5.44 -25.99 3.55
N SER A 476 5.00 -24.81 3.12
CA SER A 476 4.15 -23.88 3.85
C SER A 476 3.00 -24.64 4.53
N LYS A 477 2.97 -24.64 5.86
CA LYS A 477 1.82 -25.13 6.63
C LYS A 477 0.61 -24.27 6.26
N SER A 478 -0.22 -24.77 5.34
CA SER A 478 -1.52 -24.19 5.06
C SER A 478 -2.37 -24.33 6.30
N ILE A 479 -2.60 -23.21 6.99
CA ILE A 479 -3.57 -23.11 8.08
C ILE A 479 -4.92 -23.54 7.50
N GLU A 480 -5.50 -24.61 8.05
CA GLU A 480 -6.78 -25.16 7.59
C GLU A 480 -7.87 -24.08 7.67
N LYS A 481 -8.37 -23.66 6.49
CA LYS A 481 -9.55 -22.80 6.38
C LYS A 481 -10.75 -23.57 6.97
N ILE A 482 -11.52 -22.91 7.84
CA ILE A 482 -12.75 -23.46 8.43
C ILE A 482 -13.69 -23.92 7.30
N SER A 483 -14.34 -25.07 7.46
CA SER A 483 -15.15 -25.80 6.44
C SER A 483 -16.24 -25.00 5.69
N ASN A 484 -16.57 -23.76 6.09
CA ASN A 484 -17.52 -22.88 5.41
C ASN A 484 -16.87 -21.59 4.83
N ALA A 485 -15.55 -21.46 4.92
CA ALA A 485 -14.81 -20.26 4.49
C ALA A 485 -15.06 -19.92 3.02
N SER A 486 -15.11 -20.92 2.13
CA SER A 486 -15.28 -20.66 0.69
C SER A 486 -16.63 -20.05 0.32
N TYR A 487 -17.71 -20.37 1.05
CA TYR A 487 -19.02 -19.78 0.78
C TYR A 487 -19.09 -18.32 1.26
N TYR A 488 -18.64 -18.05 2.48
CA TYR A 488 -18.55 -16.68 3.00
C TYR A 488 -17.53 -15.84 2.22
N ASP A 489 -16.46 -16.43 1.69
CA ASP A 489 -15.51 -15.76 0.81
C ASP A 489 -16.21 -15.23 -0.46
N ARG A 490 -17.15 -16.00 -1.03
CA ARG A 490 -17.96 -15.57 -2.19
C ARG A 490 -18.95 -14.48 -1.82
N LEU A 491 -19.65 -14.61 -0.68
CA LEU A 491 -20.55 -13.57 -0.19
C LEU A 491 -19.81 -12.25 0.06
N ASN A 492 -18.62 -12.31 0.65
CA ASN A 492 -17.76 -11.16 0.89
C ASN A 492 -17.19 -10.58 -0.41
N GLY A 493 -16.87 -11.42 -1.41
CA GLY A 493 -16.47 -10.96 -2.74
C GLY A 493 -17.59 -10.17 -3.42
N TRP A 494 -18.83 -10.69 -3.39
CA TRP A 494 -20.01 -10.00 -3.91
C TRP A 494 -20.30 -8.69 -3.16
N LEU A 495 -20.26 -8.73 -1.82
CA LEU A 495 -20.44 -7.54 -0.99
C LEU A 495 -19.38 -6.48 -1.35
N GLY A 496 -18.12 -6.89 -1.41
CA GLY A 496 -17.02 -6.01 -1.81
C GLY A 496 -17.26 -5.35 -3.17
N GLN A 497 -17.63 -6.12 -4.20
CA GLN A 497 -17.91 -5.58 -5.53
C GLN A 497 -19.04 -4.54 -5.53
N ILE A 498 -20.11 -4.78 -4.77
CA ILE A 498 -21.21 -3.83 -4.63
C ILE A 498 -20.76 -2.56 -3.92
N LEU A 499 -20.02 -2.70 -2.81
CA LEU A 499 -19.53 -1.54 -2.07
C LEU A 499 -18.52 -0.73 -2.91
N LEU A 500 -17.62 -1.37 -3.66
CA LEU A 500 -16.69 -0.65 -4.54
C LEU A 500 -17.42 0.13 -5.64
N ARG A 501 -18.51 -0.41 -6.18
CA ARG A 501 -19.32 0.25 -7.21
C ARG A 501 -20.17 1.39 -6.66
N ASP A 502 -20.88 1.15 -5.57
CA ASP A 502 -21.94 2.04 -5.09
C ASP A 502 -21.48 2.96 -3.94
N CYS A 503 -20.31 2.70 -3.34
CA CYS A 503 -19.68 3.52 -2.30
C CYS A 503 -18.32 4.09 -2.75
N SER A 504 -18.23 4.60 -3.98
CA SER A 504 -17.01 5.19 -4.55
C SER A 504 -16.42 6.38 -3.77
N GLN A 505 -17.19 6.94 -2.83
CA GLN A 505 -16.75 7.98 -1.90
C GLN A 505 -15.85 7.45 -0.77
N LEU A 506 -15.79 6.14 -0.59
CA LEU A 506 -14.87 5.48 0.33
C LEU A 506 -13.81 4.72 -0.46
N ASN A 507 -12.55 4.91 -0.08
CA ASN A 507 -11.44 4.13 -0.60
C ASN A 507 -11.48 2.70 -0.04
N LEU A 508 -12.31 1.86 -0.65
CA LEU A 508 -12.53 0.46 -0.30
C LEU A 508 -11.77 -0.47 -1.24
N GLU A 509 -11.20 -1.52 -0.67
CA GLU A 509 -10.49 -2.56 -1.42
C GLU A 509 -10.93 -3.95 -0.94
N ILE A 510 -10.99 -4.90 -1.86
CA ILE A 510 -11.18 -6.31 -1.53
C ILE A 510 -9.79 -6.93 -1.32
N ILE A 511 -9.57 -7.53 -0.16
CA ILE A 511 -8.31 -8.18 0.20
C ILE A 511 -8.54 -9.66 0.54
N ASN A 512 -7.52 -10.48 0.32
CA ASN A 512 -7.50 -11.87 0.77
C ASN A 512 -6.63 -11.99 2.02
N HIS A 513 -7.27 -12.11 3.18
CA HIS A 513 -6.61 -12.29 4.46
C HIS A 513 -6.19 -13.76 4.64
N PRO A 514 -4.93 -14.07 5.02
CA PRO A 514 -4.43 -15.45 5.14
C PRO A 514 -5.30 -16.38 6.00
N VAL A 515 -5.81 -15.84 7.11
CA VAL A 515 -6.71 -16.54 8.03
C VAL A 515 -8.18 -16.42 7.64
N TYR A 516 -8.68 -15.21 7.46
CA TYR A 516 -10.12 -14.94 7.43
C TYR A 516 -10.73 -15.05 6.03
N GLY A 517 -9.90 -15.16 4.99
CA GLY A 517 -10.35 -15.26 3.60
C GLY A 517 -10.65 -13.89 2.99
N THR A 518 -11.72 -13.78 2.22
CA THR A 518 -12.06 -12.53 1.52
C THR A 518 -12.63 -11.50 2.50
N CYS A 519 -12.00 -10.33 2.58
CA CYS A 519 -12.40 -9.24 3.44
C CYS A 519 -12.45 -7.91 2.68
N ILE A 520 -13.13 -6.93 3.27
CA ILE A 520 -13.22 -5.57 2.75
C ILE A 520 -12.37 -4.66 3.64
N ARG A 521 -11.47 -3.90 3.01
CA ARG A 521 -10.54 -2.98 3.67
C ARG A 521 -10.90 -1.55 3.34
N TYR A 522 -11.00 -0.71 4.37
CA TYR A 522 -11.02 0.74 4.25
C TYR A 522 -9.70 1.32 4.75
N SER A 523 -9.01 2.13 3.93
CA SER A 523 -7.76 2.81 4.29
C SER A 523 -7.73 4.26 3.79
N PRO A 524 -7.86 5.26 4.69
CA PRO A 524 -7.79 6.68 4.35
C PRO A 524 -6.35 7.21 4.20
N PHE A 525 -5.34 6.38 4.49
CA PHE A 525 -3.92 6.74 4.40
C PHE A 525 -3.26 6.33 3.08
N ALA A 526 -4.03 5.76 2.15
CA ALA A 526 -3.62 5.54 0.77
C ALA A 526 -4.76 5.95 -0.20
N PRO A 527 -5.34 7.16 -0.07
CA PRO A 527 -6.41 7.62 -0.95
C PRO A 527 -5.87 7.84 -2.37
N GLY A 528 -6.77 7.84 -3.34
CA GLY A 528 -6.45 8.37 -4.67
C GLY A 528 -5.98 9.82 -4.58
N TYR A 529 -5.15 10.25 -5.54
CA TYR A 529 -4.64 11.62 -5.56
C TYR A 529 -5.80 12.61 -5.76
N GLY A 530 -5.82 13.68 -4.95
CA GLY A 530 -6.90 14.68 -4.99
C GLY A 530 -8.20 14.25 -4.31
N GLU A 531 -8.30 13.04 -3.76
CA GLU A 531 -9.50 12.59 -3.05
C GLU A 531 -9.62 13.26 -1.67
N LEU A 532 -10.82 13.79 -1.41
CA LEU A 532 -11.19 14.31 -0.10
C LEU A 532 -11.56 13.16 0.83
N LEU A 533 -11.19 13.29 2.11
CA LEU A 533 -11.64 12.35 3.13
C LEU A 533 -13.17 12.45 3.31
N PRO A 534 -13.85 11.32 3.52
CA PRO A 534 -15.31 11.31 3.63
C PRO A 534 -15.75 12.08 4.88
N LEU A 535 -16.80 12.88 4.72
CA LEU A 535 -17.48 13.55 5.83
C LEU A 535 -18.28 12.53 6.65
N THR A 536 -18.58 12.86 7.91
CA THR A 536 -19.37 12.00 8.80
C THR A 536 -20.74 11.65 8.21
N GLU A 537 -21.40 12.60 7.53
CA GLU A 537 -22.70 12.36 6.86
C GLU A 537 -22.60 11.31 5.75
N VAL A 538 -21.50 11.31 4.98
CA VAL A 538 -21.25 10.32 3.94
C VAL A 538 -21.07 8.94 4.55
N ILE A 539 -20.33 8.84 5.66
CA ILE A 539 -20.11 7.56 6.37
C ILE A 539 -21.44 6.99 6.89
N GLU A 540 -22.33 7.83 7.43
CA GLU A 540 -23.67 7.41 7.88
C GLU A 540 -24.57 6.96 6.70
N ASN A 541 -24.49 7.61 5.54
CA ASN A 541 -25.23 7.15 4.36
C ASN A 541 -24.72 5.78 3.87
N VAL A 542 -23.39 5.59 3.86
CA VAL A 542 -22.79 4.30 3.52
C VAL A 542 -23.14 3.24 4.55
N ALA A 543 -23.25 3.60 5.84
CA ALA A 543 -23.73 2.72 6.90
C ALA A 543 -25.06 2.05 6.55
N GLN A 544 -26.04 2.89 6.20
CA GLN A 544 -27.39 2.45 5.88
C GLN A 544 -27.40 1.56 4.63
N PHE A 545 -26.56 1.90 3.64
CA PHE A 545 -26.40 1.07 2.46
C PHE A 545 -25.79 -0.30 2.79
N VAL A 546 -24.72 -0.33 3.57
CA VAL A 546 -24.08 -1.57 4.03
C VAL A 546 -25.08 -2.41 4.81
N GLU A 547 -25.82 -1.82 5.75
CA GLU A 547 -26.85 -2.50 6.54
C GLU A 547 -27.90 -3.18 5.64
N ALA A 548 -28.41 -2.46 4.63
CA ALA A 548 -29.35 -3.03 3.66
C ALA A 548 -28.76 -4.21 2.86
N GLN A 549 -27.48 -4.13 2.46
CA GLN A 549 -26.82 -5.28 1.79
C GLN A 549 -26.62 -6.47 2.73
N ILE A 550 -26.32 -6.21 4.01
CA ILE A 550 -26.16 -7.26 5.01
C ILE A 550 -27.49 -7.96 5.31
N GLU A 551 -28.62 -7.24 5.31
CA GLU A 551 -29.95 -7.86 5.42
C GLU A 551 -30.22 -8.84 4.27
N ILE A 552 -29.85 -8.48 3.03
CA ILE A 552 -29.95 -9.36 1.86
C ILE A 552 -29.08 -10.61 2.05
N LEU A 553 -27.85 -10.44 2.53
CA LEU A 553 -26.94 -11.57 2.77
C LEU A 553 -27.44 -12.48 3.90
N MET A 554 -27.95 -11.91 5.00
CA MET A 554 -28.58 -12.67 6.09
C MET A 554 -29.79 -13.47 5.59
N ALA A 555 -30.65 -12.84 4.78
CA ALA A 555 -31.79 -13.52 4.16
C ALA A 555 -31.32 -14.66 3.24
N THR A 556 -30.27 -14.42 2.45
CA THR A 556 -29.67 -15.42 1.55
C THR A 556 -29.16 -16.63 2.35
N VAL A 557 -28.39 -16.41 3.41
CA VAL A 557 -27.90 -17.49 4.29
C VAL A 557 -29.06 -18.24 4.94
N LYS A 558 -30.05 -17.51 5.48
CA LYS A 558 -31.23 -18.09 6.14
C LYS A 558 -32.07 -18.96 5.20
N HIS A 559 -32.29 -18.51 3.97
CA HIS A 559 -33.13 -19.20 2.99
C HIS A 559 -32.41 -20.32 2.24
N LYS A 560 -31.07 -20.34 2.23
CA LYS A 560 -30.27 -21.36 1.55
C LYS A 560 -30.58 -22.79 2.02
N SER A 561 -30.67 -23.02 3.32
CA SER A 561 -31.02 -24.36 3.85
C SER A 561 -32.40 -24.81 3.38
N ARG A 562 -33.38 -23.90 3.37
CA ARG A 562 -34.73 -24.19 2.86
C ARG A 562 -34.72 -24.45 1.36
N PHE A 563 -33.95 -23.67 0.59
CA PHE A 563 -33.79 -23.85 -0.84
C PHE A 563 -33.22 -25.23 -1.18
N ASN A 564 -32.12 -25.62 -0.54
CA ASN A 564 -31.50 -26.93 -0.77
C ASN A 564 -32.48 -28.08 -0.49
N LYS A 565 -33.25 -27.99 0.60
CA LYS A 565 -34.28 -28.99 0.93
C LYS A 565 -35.37 -29.08 -0.15
N LEU A 566 -35.86 -27.95 -0.65
CA LEU A 566 -36.89 -27.93 -1.71
C LEU A 566 -36.36 -28.47 -3.05
N VAL A 567 -35.08 -28.26 -3.33
CA VAL A 567 -34.41 -28.80 -4.53
C VAL A 567 -34.23 -30.31 -4.39
N GLU A 568 -33.79 -30.80 -3.23
CA GLU A 568 -33.65 -32.24 -2.93
C GLU A 568 -34.99 -32.99 -2.97
N GLU A 569 -36.08 -32.36 -2.54
CA GLU A 569 -37.43 -32.92 -2.60
C GLU A 569 -38.01 -32.96 -4.03
N SER A 570 -37.43 -32.22 -4.97
CA SER A 570 -37.94 -32.12 -6.33
C SER A 570 -37.38 -33.24 -7.23
N PRO A 571 -38.25 -33.98 -7.96
CA PRO A 571 -37.77 -35.04 -8.86
C PRO A 571 -37.03 -34.48 -10.09
N VAL A 572 -37.32 -33.22 -10.46
CA VAL A 572 -36.88 -32.59 -11.72
C VAL A 572 -35.81 -31.50 -11.53
N LEU A 573 -35.38 -31.22 -10.30
CA LEU A 573 -34.33 -30.25 -10.05
C LEU A 573 -33.06 -30.95 -9.56
N ARG A 574 -31.90 -30.39 -9.93
CA ARG A 574 -30.59 -30.82 -9.44
C ARG A 574 -29.80 -29.60 -9.00
N LEU A 575 -29.27 -29.65 -7.78
CA LEU A 575 -28.42 -28.59 -7.24
C LEU A 575 -27.03 -28.65 -7.89
N ILE A 576 -26.47 -27.47 -8.19
CA ILE A 576 -25.14 -27.31 -8.76
C ILE A 576 -24.38 -26.29 -7.91
N GLU A 577 -23.13 -26.61 -7.62
CA GLU A 577 -22.21 -25.65 -7.04
C GLU A 577 -21.49 -24.90 -8.16
N LEU A 578 -21.75 -23.60 -8.26
CA LEU A 578 -20.96 -22.70 -9.08
C LEU A 578 -19.84 -22.09 -8.25
N ASN A 579 -18.62 -22.16 -8.79
CA ASN A 579 -17.42 -21.67 -8.11
C ASN A 579 -17.41 -20.14 -7.91
N ASP A 580 -18.15 -19.38 -8.75
CA ASP A 580 -18.15 -17.92 -8.75
C ASP A 580 -19.49 -17.30 -8.28
N TRP A 581 -20.37 -18.07 -7.63
CA TRP A 581 -21.70 -17.60 -7.24
C TRP A 581 -21.89 -17.48 -5.71
N ALA A 582 -22.41 -16.31 -5.32
CA ALA A 582 -22.67 -15.89 -3.95
C ALA A 582 -24.17 -15.92 -3.58
N GLY A 583 -24.99 -16.72 -4.27
CA GLY A 583 -26.44 -16.77 -4.05
C GLY A 583 -26.94 -17.94 -3.19
N LEU A 584 -28.26 -18.17 -3.25
CA LEU A 584 -28.93 -19.31 -2.60
C LEU A 584 -28.41 -20.66 -3.11
N GLY A 585 -28.11 -20.74 -4.40
CA GLY A 585 -27.59 -21.92 -5.09
C GLY A 585 -27.96 -21.86 -6.56
N SER A 586 -27.49 -22.81 -7.36
CA SER A 586 -27.84 -22.90 -8.78
C SER A 586 -28.48 -24.24 -9.07
N VAL A 587 -29.45 -24.27 -9.98
CA VAL A 587 -30.21 -25.50 -10.29
C VAL A 587 -30.30 -25.77 -11.78
N HIS A 588 -30.20 -27.05 -12.14
CA HIS A 588 -30.67 -27.54 -13.44
C HIS A 588 -32.11 -27.98 -13.30
N TYR A 589 -32.93 -27.58 -14.27
CA TYR A 589 -34.13 -28.33 -14.58
C TYR A 589 -33.76 -29.54 -15.45
N VAL A 590 -34.04 -30.74 -14.95
CA VAL A 590 -33.78 -32.02 -15.60
C VAL A 590 -35.09 -32.83 -15.62
N PRO A 591 -35.73 -33.01 -16.78
CA PRO A 591 -36.94 -33.82 -16.90
C PRO A 591 -36.70 -35.28 -16.46
N GLU A 592 -37.74 -35.95 -15.95
CA GLU A 592 -37.67 -37.37 -15.58
C GLU A 592 -37.26 -38.24 -16.78
N GLY A 593 -36.27 -39.11 -16.58
CA GLY A 593 -35.75 -40.00 -17.62
C GLY A 593 -34.63 -39.42 -18.51
N TRP A 594 -34.29 -38.12 -18.36
CA TRP A 594 -33.25 -37.47 -19.18
C TRP A 594 -31.85 -38.06 -18.97
N GLU A 595 -31.55 -38.55 -17.77
CA GLU A 595 -30.26 -39.18 -17.43
C GLU A 595 -29.98 -40.44 -18.26
N THR A 596 -31.00 -41.06 -18.86
CA THR A 596 -30.84 -42.22 -19.76
C THR A 596 -30.51 -41.82 -21.21
N LEU A 597 -30.60 -40.53 -21.55
CA LEU A 597 -30.43 -39.95 -22.88
C LEU A 597 -29.20 -39.03 -22.92
N LEU A 598 -28.00 -39.56 -22.66
CA LEU A 598 -26.72 -38.83 -22.65
C LEU A 598 -26.15 -38.55 -24.07
N THR A 599 -26.95 -37.99 -24.97
CA THR A 599 -26.48 -37.56 -26.31
C THR A 599 -26.18 -36.06 -26.35
N ASP A 600 -25.27 -35.62 -27.24
CA ASP A 600 -24.96 -34.18 -27.41
C ASP A 600 -26.19 -33.37 -27.87
N GLN A 601 -27.09 -34.00 -28.62
CA GLN A 601 -28.36 -33.41 -29.01
C GLN A 601 -29.29 -33.19 -27.81
N ALA A 602 -29.33 -34.14 -26.86
CA ALA A 602 -30.10 -33.99 -25.63
C ALA A 602 -29.52 -32.87 -24.74
N LYS A 603 -28.20 -32.74 -24.63
CA LYS A 603 -27.59 -31.61 -23.90
C LYS A 603 -27.99 -30.25 -24.50
N THR A 604 -28.02 -30.15 -25.82
CA THR A 604 -28.42 -28.91 -26.52
C THR A 604 -29.87 -28.53 -26.25
N GLU A 605 -30.80 -29.49 -26.28
CA GLU A 605 -32.20 -29.22 -25.98
C GLU A 605 -32.42 -28.89 -24.49
N LEU A 606 -31.67 -29.54 -23.59
CA LEU A 606 -31.70 -29.24 -22.16
C LEU A 606 -31.23 -27.80 -21.87
N ASN A 607 -30.17 -27.36 -22.56
CA ASN A 607 -29.69 -25.99 -22.49
C ASN A 607 -30.74 -25.02 -23.02
N ARG A 608 -31.40 -25.33 -24.14
CA ARG A 608 -32.50 -24.51 -24.68
C ARG A 608 -33.66 -24.36 -23.69
N LEU A 609 -34.03 -25.45 -23.01
CA LEU A 609 -35.08 -25.45 -21.99
C LEU A 609 -34.69 -24.63 -20.76
N ASN A 610 -33.48 -24.83 -20.24
CA ASN A 610 -32.99 -24.07 -19.08
C ASN A 610 -32.86 -22.56 -19.41
N THR A 611 -32.39 -22.19 -20.61
CA THR A 611 -32.37 -20.78 -21.05
C THR A 611 -33.77 -20.17 -21.10
N ALA A 612 -34.73 -20.87 -21.72
CA ALA A 612 -36.12 -20.39 -21.78
C ALA A 612 -36.74 -20.27 -20.39
N LEU A 613 -36.41 -21.17 -19.46
CA LEU A 613 -36.84 -21.10 -18.07
C LEU A 613 -36.25 -19.86 -17.38
N VAL A 614 -34.95 -19.60 -17.54
CA VAL A 614 -34.31 -18.38 -17.01
C VAL A 614 -34.99 -17.13 -17.56
N ASP A 615 -35.28 -17.06 -18.86
CA ASP A 615 -35.91 -15.90 -19.46
C ASP A 615 -37.33 -15.66 -18.92
N MET A 616 -38.11 -16.72 -18.71
CA MET A 616 -39.44 -16.62 -18.09
C MET A 616 -39.38 -16.18 -16.62
N LEU A 617 -38.38 -16.70 -15.87
CA LEU A 617 -38.17 -16.34 -14.47
C LEU A 617 -37.68 -14.88 -14.35
N LYS A 618 -36.73 -14.47 -15.18
CA LYS A 618 -36.25 -13.08 -15.30
C LYS A 618 -37.35 -12.08 -15.60
N ALA A 619 -38.32 -12.47 -16.44
CA ALA A 619 -39.47 -11.63 -16.75
C ALA A 619 -40.40 -11.39 -15.54
N HIS A 620 -40.38 -12.28 -14.54
CA HIS A 620 -41.13 -12.12 -13.29
C HIS A 620 -40.30 -11.44 -12.20
N ASP A 621 -39.03 -11.81 -12.07
CA ASP A 621 -38.11 -11.31 -11.06
C ASP A 621 -36.69 -11.21 -11.63
N GLY A 622 -36.11 -10.00 -11.59
CA GLY A 622 -34.77 -9.72 -12.09
C GLY A 622 -33.64 -10.39 -11.31
N ALA A 623 -33.93 -11.03 -10.17
CA ALA A 623 -32.94 -11.75 -9.38
C ALA A 623 -32.40 -13.03 -10.05
N PHE A 624 -33.14 -13.61 -10.99
CA PHE A 624 -32.72 -14.83 -11.68
C PHE A 624 -31.69 -14.54 -12.78
N SER A 625 -30.64 -15.37 -12.86
CA SER A 625 -29.64 -15.22 -13.93
C SER A 625 -29.26 -16.55 -14.56
N LEU A 626 -28.61 -16.49 -15.73
CA LEU A 626 -28.14 -17.68 -16.44
C LEU A 626 -26.75 -18.02 -15.90
N GLY A 627 -26.52 -19.27 -15.51
CA GLY A 627 -25.20 -19.80 -15.17
C GLY A 627 -24.83 -20.99 -16.04
N GLU A 628 -23.56 -21.38 -16.01
CA GLU A 628 -23.03 -22.55 -16.72
C GLU A 628 -22.31 -23.44 -15.71
N GLY A 629 -22.69 -24.73 -15.66
CA GLY A 629 -22.05 -25.73 -14.84
C GLY A 629 -20.73 -26.21 -15.44
N SER A 630 -19.89 -26.88 -14.64
CA SER A 630 -18.62 -27.47 -15.10
C SER A 630 -18.78 -28.54 -16.20
N ASP A 631 -20.00 -29.02 -16.40
CA ASP A 631 -20.41 -30.00 -17.41
C ASP A 631 -20.88 -29.36 -18.73
N GLY A 632 -20.83 -28.02 -18.84
CA GLY A 632 -21.29 -27.24 -20.00
C GLY A 632 -22.81 -27.13 -20.12
N LEU A 633 -23.55 -27.49 -19.07
CA LEU A 633 -25.00 -27.35 -19.03
C LEU A 633 -25.39 -25.98 -18.45
N ILE A 634 -26.46 -25.41 -19.01
CA ILE A 634 -27.04 -24.14 -18.55
C ILE A 634 -27.87 -24.39 -17.30
N CYS A 635 -27.68 -23.54 -16.29
CA CYS A 635 -28.41 -23.56 -15.04
C CYS A 635 -29.07 -22.22 -14.73
N VAL A 636 -30.06 -22.28 -13.85
CA VAL A 636 -30.70 -21.11 -13.24
C VAL A 636 -29.90 -20.74 -11.99
N ARG A 637 -29.46 -19.48 -11.91
CA ARG A 637 -28.79 -18.87 -10.76
C ARG A 637 -29.73 -18.01 -9.94
#